data_AF-A0A7I4A278-F1
#
_entry.id   AF-A0A7I4A278-F1
#
_cell.length_a   1.000
_cell.length_b   1.000
_cell.length_c   1.000
_cell.angle_alpha   90.00
_cell.angle_beta   90.00
_cell.angle_gamma   90.00
#
_symmetry.space_group_name_H-M   'P 1'
#
loop_
_entity.id
_entity.type
_entity.pdbx_description
1 polymer ?
#
loop_
_entity_poly.entity_id
_entity_poly.type
_entity_poly.pdbx_seq_one_letter_code
_entity_poly.pdbx_strand_id
1 'polypeptide(L)'
;MFPEAPKFRPLFEGARKEVGDLCLKIDVVLDKLRMDFVAYENKHKESFEELQEGVEDLTENFDRLDSRVASVSETAAEIGDQLKFMMYFNETSGYVGEEPSLFFDDDRVAEAAAVAQKLRAIAEDSISGVHGVPAHTALNGNGGLEVAAKNLQAYCNELENRLLGKFDAASQKGDLWTMRNCAIILNQFNKGGSVMQRYIASRPMFMDLEVMSKDAHAILGTEEGIAQVDDLMNSLASVYKEIAACVESLFKSYLEDYAEFELTSLNQLHKAKVQTLLLSWKLKYQKTLELKSCPLADISQSRRNSILHPFSPVSPQRRNSAMHSYAPISVSVVEEFVEWNEEAVTRCKLLTLKEPPGILATNMKAIFTCLLDQVSQYVTEGLERAIEALKEAAALRERFMFNSNTNRKVVSAMAVAAEAASSAGESSFRAFMAAIQSATTNMTMLQRFFNASVSQSLLAQEGAHAACCDAIASAIADAENAALRGLQGSLDTVLAEVERLLAAEQKATDYKLLDESLTPEPTTACSRGMDCINR
;
A
#
# COMPACT_ATOMS: atom_id res chain seq x y z
N MET A 1 -88.82 18.88 36.58
CA MET A 1 -87.51 18.71 37.24
C MET A 1 -87.46 17.31 37.83
N PHE A 2 -86.48 16.49 37.45
CA PHE A 2 -86.37 15.10 37.93
C PHE A 2 -85.98 15.06 39.42
N PRO A 3 -86.84 14.59 40.33
CA PRO A 3 -86.61 14.70 41.78
C PRO A 3 -85.57 13.71 42.33
N GLU A 4 -85.22 12.67 41.58
CA GLU A 4 -84.19 11.70 41.98
C GLU A 4 -82.76 12.07 41.53
N ALA A 5 -82.61 13.07 40.66
CA ALA A 5 -81.31 13.57 40.19
C ALA A 5 -80.28 13.88 41.30
N PRO A 6 -80.65 14.37 42.51
CA PRO A 6 -79.71 14.59 43.60
C PRO A 6 -79.09 13.30 44.16
N LYS A 7 -79.81 12.16 44.11
CA LYS A 7 -79.34 10.88 44.64
C LYS A 7 -78.29 10.22 43.74
N PHE A 8 -78.35 10.46 42.44
CA PHE A 8 -77.41 9.90 41.47
C PHE A 8 -76.09 10.68 41.38
N ARG A 9 -76.09 11.98 41.72
CA ARG A 9 -74.90 12.84 41.70
C ARG A 9 -73.69 12.28 42.46
N PRO A 10 -73.79 11.85 43.74
CA PRO A 10 -72.65 11.30 44.46
C PRO A 10 -72.16 9.96 43.89
N LEU A 11 -73.04 9.14 43.32
CA LEU A 11 -72.66 7.90 42.64
C LEU A 11 -71.87 8.18 41.36
N PHE A 12 -72.29 9.16 40.56
CA PHE A 12 -71.55 9.60 39.37
C PHE A 12 -70.22 10.28 39.74
N GLU A 13 -70.17 11.06 40.82
CA GLU A 13 -68.92 11.66 41.32
C GLU A 13 -67.95 10.59 41.84
N GLY A 14 -68.46 9.57 42.53
CA GLY A 14 -67.69 8.40 42.96
C GLY A 14 -67.14 7.59 41.80
N ALA A 15 -67.99 7.22 40.83
CA ALA A 15 -67.58 6.52 39.62
C ALA A 15 -66.56 7.33 38.79
N ARG A 16 -66.74 8.66 38.68
CA ARG A 16 -65.78 9.54 38.00
C ARG A 16 -64.42 9.53 38.70
N LYS A 17 -64.40 9.52 40.04
CA LYS A 17 -63.16 9.44 40.82
C LYS A 17 -62.47 8.09 40.60
N GLU A 18 -63.23 6.99 40.68
CA GLU A 18 -62.70 5.64 40.47
C GLU A 18 -62.13 5.46 39.06
N VAL A 19 -62.80 5.99 38.04
CA VAL A 19 -62.28 6.01 36.65
C VAL A 19 -60.99 6.84 36.57
N GLY A 20 -60.92 8.00 37.23
CA GLY A 20 -59.70 8.82 37.29
C GLY A 20 -58.53 8.09 37.96
N ASP A 21 -58.78 7.43 39.08
CA ASP A 21 -57.78 6.65 39.81
C ASP A 21 -57.32 5.43 38.99
N LEU A 22 -58.22 4.81 38.21
CA LEU A 22 -57.89 3.70 37.30
C LEU A 22 -57.06 4.17 36.11
N CYS A 23 -57.39 5.33 35.52
CA CYS A 23 -56.60 5.95 34.46
C CYS A 23 -55.17 6.25 34.94
N LEU A 24 -55.01 6.84 36.13
CA LEU A 24 -53.68 7.09 36.70
C LEU A 24 -52.89 5.80 36.93
N LYS A 25 -53.55 4.72 37.37
CA LYS A 25 -52.89 3.41 37.50
C LYS A 25 -52.46 2.84 36.15
N ILE A 26 -53.29 2.99 35.12
CA ILE A 26 -52.96 2.57 33.74
C ILE A 26 -51.77 3.39 33.22
N ASP A 27 -51.76 4.69 33.43
CA ASP A 27 -50.65 5.57 33.00
C ASP A 27 -49.33 5.17 33.68
N VAL A 28 -49.35 4.91 34.99
CA VAL A 28 -48.16 4.44 35.73
C VAL A 28 -47.67 3.08 35.23
N VAL A 29 -48.58 2.15 34.91
CA VAL A 29 -48.21 0.84 34.37
C VAL A 29 -47.67 0.97 32.94
N LEU A 30 -48.25 1.83 32.11
CA LEU A 30 -47.78 2.10 30.76
C LEU A 30 -46.39 2.75 30.77
N ASP A 31 -46.15 3.71 31.65
CA ASP A 31 -44.85 4.35 31.79
C ASP A 31 -43.79 3.35 32.27
N LYS A 32 -44.13 2.51 33.25
CA LYS A 32 -43.22 1.45 33.72
C LYS A 32 -42.89 0.46 32.60
N LEU A 33 -43.91 -0.03 31.90
CA LEU A 33 -43.71 -1.00 30.81
C LEU A 33 -42.89 -0.39 29.67
N ARG A 34 -43.07 0.90 29.40
CA ARG A 34 -42.27 1.64 28.42
C ARG A 34 -40.82 1.78 28.87
N MET A 35 -40.56 2.08 30.14
CA MET A 35 -39.19 2.15 30.66
C MET A 35 -38.50 0.79 30.62
N ASP A 36 -39.20 -0.27 31.02
CA ASP A 36 -38.68 -1.64 30.99
C ASP A 36 -38.40 -2.09 29.54
N PHE A 37 -39.26 -1.73 28.58
CA PHE A 37 -39.05 -2.02 27.16
C PHE A 37 -37.80 -1.31 26.61
N VAL A 38 -37.62 -0.02 26.91
CA VAL A 38 -36.44 0.74 26.46
C VAL A 38 -35.15 0.18 27.08
N ALA A 39 -35.18 -0.21 28.36
CA ALA A 39 -34.03 -0.83 29.01
C ALA A 39 -33.68 -2.18 28.37
N TYR A 40 -34.70 -2.99 28.04
CA TYR A 40 -34.52 -4.26 27.35
C TYR A 40 -33.98 -4.07 25.93
N GLU A 41 -34.50 -3.09 25.19
CA GLU A 41 -34.07 -2.77 23.82
C GLU A 41 -32.61 -2.31 23.78
N ASN A 42 -32.20 -1.44 24.70
CA ASN A 42 -30.80 -1.00 24.82
C ASN A 42 -29.86 -2.16 25.14
N LYS A 43 -30.24 -3.03 26.09
CA LYS A 43 -29.45 -4.20 26.43
C LYS A 43 -29.33 -5.18 25.26
N HIS A 44 -30.42 -5.39 24.53
CA HIS A 44 -30.42 -6.25 23.35
C HIS A 44 -29.53 -5.66 22.23
N LYS A 45 -29.52 -4.33 22.10
CA LYS A 45 -28.65 -3.62 21.16
C LYS A 45 -27.17 -3.79 21.50
N GLU A 46 -26.80 -3.58 22.77
CA GLU A 46 -25.41 -3.79 23.24
C GLU A 46 -24.95 -5.23 22.98
N SER A 47 -25.77 -6.23 23.35
CA SER A 47 -25.45 -7.64 23.07
C SER A 47 -25.35 -7.96 21.58
N PHE A 48 -26.09 -7.25 20.73
CA PHE A 48 -26.01 -7.44 19.28
C PHE A 48 -24.75 -6.80 18.69
N GLU A 49 -24.34 -5.63 19.19
CA GLU A 49 -23.10 -4.96 18.80
C GLU A 49 -21.87 -5.80 19.19
N GLU A 50 -21.81 -6.32 20.42
CA GLU A 50 -20.76 -7.25 20.87
C GLU A 50 -20.71 -8.53 20.01
N LEU A 51 -21.89 -9.08 19.67
CA LEU A 51 -21.96 -10.27 18.83
C LEU A 51 -21.51 -9.99 17.40
N GLN A 52 -21.87 -8.82 16.84
CA GLN A 52 -21.46 -8.42 15.50
C GLN A 52 -19.94 -8.23 15.43
N GLU A 53 -19.35 -7.54 16.40
CA GLU A 53 -17.89 -7.37 16.50
C GLU A 53 -17.19 -8.74 16.60
N GLY A 54 -17.69 -9.64 17.44
CA GLY A 54 -17.16 -11.00 17.55
C GLY A 54 -17.28 -11.83 16.26
N VAL A 55 -18.34 -11.62 15.45
CA VAL A 55 -18.51 -12.31 14.16
C VAL A 55 -17.59 -11.73 13.09
N GLU A 56 -17.38 -10.41 13.08
CA GLU A 56 -16.44 -9.75 12.17
C GLU A 56 -15.01 -10.22 12.45
N ASP A 57 -14.59 -10.24 13.72
CA ASP A 57 -13.30 -10.79 14.16
C ASP A 57 -13.14 -12.27 13.80
N LEU A 58 -14.20 -13.07 14.00
CA LEU A 58 -14.19 -14.50 13.63
C LEU A 58 -14.02 -14.67 12.12
N THR A 59 -14.68 -13.84 11.32
CA THR A 59 -14.58 -13.87 9.86
C THR A 59 -13.18 -13.50 9.39
N GLU A 60 -12.57 -12.44 9.94
CA GLU A 60 -11.19 -12.08 9.61
C GLU A 60 -10.21 -13.22 9.97
N ASN A 61 -10.42 -13.87 11.11
CA ASN A 61 -9.63 -15.04 11.49
C ASN A 61 -9.81 -16.22 10.52
N PHE A 62 -11.03 -16.45 10.00
CA PHE A 62 -11.27 -17.46 8.96
C PHE A 62 -10.60 -17.11 7.64
N ASP A 63 -10.63 -15.85 7.20
CA ASP A 63 -9.96 -15.42 5.96
C ASP A 63 -8.44 -15.60 6.05
N ARG A 64 -7.86 -15.28 7.22
CA ARG A 64 -6.44 -15.53 7.51
C ARG A 64 -6.12 -17.02 7.55
N LEU A 65 -7.00 -17.82 8.15
CA LEU A 65 -6.83 -19.27 8.19
C LEU A 65 -6.92 -19.87 6.78
N ASP A 66 -7.88 -19.45 5.97
CA ASP A 66 -8.08 -19.93 4.60
C ASP A 66 -6.89 -19.57 3.71
N SER A 67 -6.37 -18.34 3.81
CA SER A 67 -5.14 -17.92 3.12
C SER A 67 -3.93 -18.79 3.50
N ARG A 68 -3.80 -19.13 4.80
CA ARG A 68 -2.74 -20.03 5.27
C ARG A 68 -2.95 -21.47 4.80
N VAL A 69 -4.18 -21.97 4.80
CA VAL A 69 -4.51 -23.30 4.31
C VAL A 69 -4.24 -23.40 2.82
N ALA A 70 -4.58 -22.37 2.03
CA ALA A 70 -4.27 -22.30 0.61
C ALA A 70 -2.76 -22.38 0.36
N SER A 71 -1.96 -21.53 1.02
CA SER A 71 -0.49 -21.54 0.89
C SER A 71 0.14 -22.87 1.32
N VAL A 72 -0.33 -23.46 2.43
CA VAL A 72 0.14 -24.78 2.88
C VAL A 72 -0.27 -25.87 1.90
N SER A 73 -1.47 -25.80 1.31
CA SER A 73 -1.94 -26.77 0.33
C SER A 73 -1.15 -26.71 -0.98
N GLU A 74 -0.80 -25.50 -1.43
CA GLU A 74 0.06 -25.28 -2.61
C GLU A 74 1.47 -25.84 -2.36
N THR A 75 2.03 -25.53 -1.19
CA THR A 75 3.34 -26.08 -0.78
C THR A 75 3.28 -27.60 -0.66
N ALA A 76 2.21 -28.16 -0.10
CA ALA A 76 2.02 -29.61 0.03
C ALA A 76 1.84 -30.30 -1.33
N ALA A 77 1.15 -29.67 -2.28
CA ALA A 77 1.04 -30.15 -3.65
C ALA A 77 2.42 -30.17 -4.32
N GLU A 78 3.21 -29.10 -4.19
CA GLU A 78 4.56 -29.03 -4.74
C GLU A 78 5.49 -30.09 -4.14
N ILE A 79 5.44 -30.28 -2.81
CA ILE A 79 6.17 -31.37 -2.13
C ILE A 79 5.70 -32.74 -2.62
N GLY A 80 4.39 -32.92 -2.82
CA GLY A 80 3.81 -34.15 -3.34
C GLY A 80 4.35 -34.51 -4.73
N ASP A 81 4.41 -33.53 -5.64
CA ASP A 81 4.97 -33.69 -6.97
C ASP A 81 6.48 -34.00 -6.92
N GLN A 82 7.23 -33.29 -6.10
CA GLN A 82 8.67 -33.57 -5.89
C GLN A 82 8.90 -34.97 -5.34
N LEU A 83 8.10 -35.42 -4.37
CA LEU A 83 8.18 -36.75 -3.79
C LEU A 83 7.88 -37.83 -4.84
N LYS A 84 6.85 -37.61 -5.67
CA LYS A 84 6.49 -38.50 -6.78
C LYS A 84 7.65 -38.67 -7.75
N PHE A 85 8.30 -37.58 -8.15
CA PHE A 85 9.47 -37.65 -9.03
C PHE A 85 10.69 -38.27 -8.34
N MET A 86 10.97 -37.95 -7.07
CA MET A 86 12.06 -38.58 -6.33
C MET A 86 11.85 -40.10 -6.20
N MET A 87 10.63 -40.57 -5.93
CA MET A 87 10.30 -41.99 -5.89
C MET A 87 10.54 -42.67 -7.24
N TYR A 88 10.13 -42.02 -8.33
CA TYR A 88 10.40 -42.50 -9.69
C TYR A 88 11.90 -42.71 -9.95
N PHE A 89 12.75 -41.76 -9.56
CA PHE A 89 14.20 -41.88 -9.75
C PHE A 89 14.90 -42.80 -8.73
N ASN A 90 14.29 -43.05 -7.57
CA ASN A 90 14.84 -43.92 -6.52
C ASN A 90 14.71 -45.42 -6.85
N GLU A 91 13.65 -45.82 -7.55
CA GLU A 91 13.41 -47.25 -7.79
C GLU A 91 14.27 -47.82 -8.91
N THR A 92 14.96 -48.92 -8.60
CA THR A 92 15.61 -49.75 -9.60
C THR A 92 14.52 -50.57 -10.31
N SER A 93 13.99 -50.06 -11.42
CA SER A 93 13.13 -50.77 -12.38
C SER A 93 11.92 -51.54 -11.81
N GLY A 94 11.03 -50.91 -11.02
CA GLY A 94 9.90 -51.63 -10.40
C GLY A 94 8.61 -50.86 -10.09
N TYR A 95 8.48 -49.56 -10.40
CA TYR A 95 7.29 -48.80 -10.02
C TYR A 95 6.12 -49.04 -10.99
N VAL A 96 5.00 -49.54 -10.46
CA VAL A 96 3.70 -49.65 -11.16
C VAL A 96 2.93 -48.33 -10.97
N GLY A 97 3.46 -47.24 -11.52
CA GLY A 97 2.80 -45.93 -11.55
C GLY A 97 2.90 -45.32 -12.94
N GLU A 98 2.04 -44.34 -13.25
CA GLU A 98 2.11 -43.60 -14.51
C GLU A 98 3.49 -42.93 -14.66
N GLU A 99 4.22 -43.29 -15.71
CA GLU A 99 5.47 -42.63 -16.08
C GLU A 99 5.22 -41.13 -16.23
N PRO A 100 6.03 -40.27 -15.58
CA PRO A 100 5.83 -38.83 -15.71
C PRO A 100 6.11 -38.38 -17.14
N SER A 101 5.06 -38.00 -17.87
CA SER A 101 5.15 -37.55 -19.26
C SER A 101 6.13 -36.39 -19.45
N LEU A 102 6.32 -35.56 -18.41
CA LEU A 102 7.26 -34.44 -18.40
C LEU A 102 8.69 -34.85 -18.82
N PHE A 103 9.22 -35.98 -18.37
CA PHE A 103 10.61 -36.35 -18.64
C PHE A 103 10.83 -36.97 -20.03
N PHE A 104 9.75 -37.30 -20.74
CA PHE A 104 9.77 -37.92 -22.06
C PHE A 104 9.24 -37.00 -23.18
N ASP A 105 8.58 -35.90 -22.81
CA ASP A 105 8.05 -34.92 -23.74
C ASP A 105 9.16 -33.99 -24.28
N ASP A 106 9.31 -33.99 -25.60
CA ASP A 106 10.33 -33.23 -26.31
C ASP A 106 10.01 -31.73 -26.41
N ASP A 107 8.74 -31.34 -26.23
CA ASP A 107 8.29 -29.95 -26.22
C ASP A 107 8.44 -29.31 -24.83
N ARG A 108 8.53 -30.13 -23.76
CA ARG A 108 8.64 -29.68 -22.37
C ARG A 108 10.04 -29.86 -21.77
N VAL A 109 11.06 -29.99 -22.61
CA VAL A 109 12.45 -30.24 -22.19
C VAL A 109 13.02 -29.18 -21.24
N ALA A 110 12.62 -27.91 -21.37
CA ALA A 110 13.03 -26.84 -20.45
C ALA A 110 12.48 -27.05 -19.03
N GLU A 111 11.22 -27.49 -18.92
CA GLU A 111 10.57 -27.77 -17.65
C GLU A 111 11.15 -29.05 -17.02
N ALA A 112 11.37 -30.10 -17.83
CA ALA A 112 12.03 -31.32 -17.40
C ALA A 112 13.44 -31.07 -16.86
N ALA A 113 14.21 -30.21 -17.52
CA ALA A 113 15.55 -29.80 -17.10
C ALA A 113 15.54 -29.09 -15.74
N ALA A 114 14.62 -28.15 -15.54
CA ALA A 114 14.48 -27.39 -14.28
C ALA A 114 14.07 -28.30 -13.11
N VAL A 115 13.07 -29.18 -13.33
CA VAL A 115 12.61 -30.13 -12.31
C VAL A 115 13.71 -31.13 -11.96
N ALA A 116 14.40 -31.70 -12.95
CA ALA A 116 15.49 -32.65 -12.72
C ALA A 116 16.64 -32.03 -11.91
N GLN A 117 17.02 -30.77 -12.18
CA GLN A 117 18.03 -30.07 -11.38
C GLN A 117 17.59 -29.83 -9.93
N LYS A 118 16.34 -29.39 -9.73
CA LYS A 118 15.80 -29.14 -8.39
C LYS A 118 15.80 -30.42 -7.57
N LEU A 119 15.34 -31.54 -8.15
CA LEU A 119 15.34 -32.85 -7.50
C LEU A 119 16.75 -33.35 -7.19
N ARG A 120 17.70 -33.12 -8.11
CA ARG A 120 19.10 -33.49 -7.92
C ARG A 120 19.75 -32.71 -6.78
N ALA A 121 19.54 -31.39 -6.73
CA ALA A 121 20.02 -30.55 -5.64
C ALA A 121 19.47 -31.02 -4.28
N ILE A 122 18.16 -31.32 -4.21
CA ILE A 122 17.51 -31.86 -3.00
C ILE A 122 18.15 -33.20 -2.58
N ALA A 123 18.38 -34.10 -3.54
CA ALA A 123 19.00 -35.39 -3.27
C ALA A 123 20.47 -35.24 -2.80
N GLU A 124 21.26 -34.36 -3.43
CA GLU A 124 22.66 -34.10 -3.10
C GLU A 124 22.84 -33.37 -1.75
N ASP A 125 22.01 -32.38 -1.44
CA ASP A 125 22.01 -31.67 -0.14
C ASP A 125 21.68 -32.63 1.00
N SER A 126 20.74 -33.54 0.77
CA SER A 126 20.34 -34.54 1.77
C SER A 126 21.41 -35.63 1.98
N ILE A 127 22.27 -35.88 0.99
CA ILE A 127 23.43 -36.79 1.10
C ILE A 127 24.61 -36.10 1.82
N SER A 128 24.79 -34.79 1.62
CA SER A 128 25.92 -34.01 2.17
C SER A 128 25.66 -33.41 3.56
N GLY A 129 24.40 -33.32 4.00
CA GLY A 129 23.95 -32.74 5.27
C GLY A 129 24.22 -33.55 6.54
N VAL A 130 25.45 -34.03 6.76
CA VAL A 130 25.84 -34.76 7.99
C VAL A 130 25.94 -33.85 9.23
N HIS A 131 25.86 -32.51 9.13
CA HIS A 131 25.96 -31.63 10.30
C HIS A 131 24.88 -30.54 10.35
N GLY A 132 23.84 -30.71 11.18
CA GLY A 132 23.21 -29.55 11.83
C GLY A 132 21.72 -29.57 12.18
N VAL A 133 20.90 -30.55 11.79
CA VAL A 133 19.45 -30.52 12.09
C VAL A 133 19.04 -31.64 13.06
N PRO A 134 18.29 -31.36 14.16
CA PRO A 134 17.81 -32.38 15.08
C PRO A 134 16.84 -33.34 14.39
N ALA A 135 17.12 -34.64 14.55
CA ALA A 135 16.37 -35.74 13.99
C ALA A 135 14.96 -35.86 14.59
N HIS A 136 13.96 -35.30 13.90
CA HIS A 136 12.57 -35.72 14.06
C HIS A 136 11.89 -35.81 12.69
N THR A 137 12.41 -36.68 11.82
CA THR A 137 11.70 -37.39 10.71
C THR A 137 12.72 -38.16 9.85
N ALA A 138 13.73 -38.77 10.47
CA ALA A 138 14.63 -39.67 9.76
C ALA A 138 13.87 -40.96 9.40
N LEU A 139 13.21 -40.96 8.25
CA LEU A 139 12.91 -42.20 7.54
C LEU A 139 14.26 -42.80 7.15
N ASN A 140 14.61 -43.93 7.76
CA ASN A 140 15.75 -44.77 7.38
C ASN A 140 15.71 -45.04 5.87
N GLY A 141 16.49 -44.29 5.08
CA GLY A 141 16.45 -44.33 3.62
C GLY A 141 17.75 -43.97 2.92
N ASN A 142 18.89 -44.01 3.63
CA ASN A 142 20.18 -43.52 3.11
C ASN A 142 20.65 -44.20 1.81
N GLY A 143 20.17 -45.41 1.49
CA GLY A 143 20.50 -46.08 0.22
C GLY A 143 19.66 -45.65 -0.98
N GLY A 144 18.43 -45.19 -0.77
CA GLY A 144 17.52 -44.86 -1.87
C GLY A 144 17.79 -43.48 -2.49
N LEU A 145 18.12 -42.51 -1.65
CA LEU A 145 18.41 -41.15 -2.13
C LEU A 145 19.71 -41.07 -2.96
N GLU A 146 20.68 -41.93 -2.64
CA GLU A 146 21.92 -42.07 -3.44
C GLU A 146 21.64 -42.70 -4.81
N VAL A 147 20.73 -43.67 -4.89
CA VAL A 147 20.28 -44.27 -6.16
C VAL A 147 19.52 -43.23 -7.00
N ALA A 148 18.62 -42.46 -6.37
CA ALA A 148 17.91 -41.36 -7.02
C ALA A 148 18.86 -40.31 -7.58
N ALA A 149 19.88 -39.89 -6.80
CA ALA A 149 20.90 -38.95 -7.27
C ALA A 149 21.68 -39.48 -8.48
N LYS A 150 22.06 -40.77 -8.47
CA LYS A 150 22.75 -41.41 -9.61
C LYS A 150 21.85 -41.49 -10.86
N ASN A 151 20.58 -41.87 -10.69
CA ASN A 151 19.63 -41.97 -11.80
C ASN A 151 19.27 -40.59 -12.37
N LEU A 152 19.10 -39.58 -11.52
CA LEU A 152 18.94 -38.18 -11.93
C LEU A 152 20.16 -37.68 -12.70
N GLN A 153 21.37 -37.98 -12.24
CA GLN A 153 22.60 -37.64 -12.96
C GLN A 153 22.65 -38.29 -14.34
N ALA A 154 22.27 -39.57 -14.45
CA ALA A 154 22.22 -40.27 -15.73
C ALA A 154 21.20 -39.64 -16.69
N TYR A 155 20.00 -39.33 -16.20
CA TYR A 155 18.97 -38.62 -16.96
C TYR A 155 19.44 -37.23 -17.41
N CYS A 156 20.05 -36.45 -16.50
CA CYS A 156 20.61 -35.14 -16.82
C CYS A 156 21.66 -35.21 -17.94
N ASN A 157 22.55 -36.21 -17.89
CA ASN A 157 23.58 -36.42 -18.91
C ASN A 157 22.95 -36.80 -20.26
N GLU A 158 21.93 -37.64 -20.27
CA GLU A 158 21.23 -38.05 -21.49
C GLU A 158 20.45 -36.89 -22.11
N LEU A 159 19.75 -36.11 -21.28
CA LEU A 159 19.05 -34.89 -21.70
C LEU A 159 20.01 -33.86 -22.32
N GLU A 160 21.16 -33.65 -21.68
CA GLU A 160 22.22 -32.76 -22.17
C GLU A 160 22.75 -33.22 -23.52
N ASN A 161 23.09 -34.50 -23.68
CA ASN A 161 23.56 -35.05 -24.95
C ASN A 161 22.49 -34.95 -26.05
N ARG A 162 21.21 -35.14 -25.71
CA ARG A 162 20.09 -34.99 -26.65
C ARG A 162 19.93 -33.53 -27.11
N LEU A 163 20.05 -32.57 -26.20
CA LEU A 163 20.04 -31.14 -26.50
C LEU A 163 21.25 -30.71 -27.32
N LEU A 164 22.45 -31.22 -27.02
CA LEU A 164 23.66 -30.98 -27.81
C LEU A 164 23.54 -31.58 -29.21
N GLY A 165 22.95 -32.77 -29.37
CA GLY A 165 22.67 -33.36 -30.68
C GLY A 165 21.68 -32.54 -31.50
N LYS A 166 20.60 -32.02 -30.88
CA LYS A 166 19.67 -31.08 -31.52
C LYS A 166 20.36 -29.78 -31.91
N PHE A 167 21.23 -29.25 -31.05
CA PHE A 167 22.03 -28.06 -31.33
C PHE A 167 22.99 -28.27 -32.51
N ASP A 168 23.70 -29.39 -32.56
CA ASP A 168 24.63 -29.73 -33.65
C ASP A 168 23.88 -29.87 -34.99
N ALA A 169 22.73 -30.56 -35.00
CA ALA A 169 21.89 -30.71 -36.18
C ALA A 169 21.30 -29.37 -36.67
N ALA A 170 20.91 -28.49 -35.75
CA ALA A 170 20.43 -27.15 -36.06
C ALA A 170 21.55 -26.26 -36.61
N SER A 171 22.75 -26.32 -36.01
CA SER A 171 23.95 -25.61 -36.46
C SER A 171 24.34 -26.02 -37.89
N GLN A 172 24.33 -27.33 -38.21
CA GLN A 172 24.61 -27.83 -39.56
C GLN A 172 23.57 -27.39 -40.61
N LYS A 173 22.30 -27.27 -40.21
CA LYS A 173 21.20 -26.83 -41.09
C LYS A 173 21.08 -25.31 -41.20
N GLY A 174 21.79 -24.55 -40.37
CA GLY A 174 21.65 -23.09 -40.27
C GLY A 174 20.37 -22.62 -39.58
N ASP A 175 19.69 -23.49 -38.81
CA ASP A 175 18.48 -23.14 -38.06
C ASP A 175 18.84 -22.42 -36.75
N LEU A 176 18.95 -21.10 -36.83
CA LEU A 176 19.34 -20.24 -35.72
C LEU A 176 18.33 -20.22 -34.57
N TRP A 177 17.05 -20.46 -34.84
CA TRP A 177 16.01 -20.41 -33.82
C TRP A 177 16.10 -21.63 -32.89
N THR A 178 16.17 -22.82 -33.47
CA THR A 178 16.35 -24.06 -32.70
C THR A 178 17.70 -24.07 -31.98
N MET A 179 18.75 -23.58 -32.63
CA MET A 179 20.09 -23.44 -32.03
C MET A 179 20.07 -22.51 -30.79
N ARG A 180 19.37 -21.37 -30.87
CA ARG A 180 19.19 -20.44 -29.75
C ARG A 180 18.40 -21.09 -28.60
N ASN A 181 17.31 -21.78 -28.89
CA ASN A 181 16.48 -22.39 -27.85
C ASN A 181 17.25 -23.50 -27.09
N CYS A 182 18.00 -24.34 -27.81
CA CYS A 182 18.87 -25.33 -27.17
C CYS A 182 19.94 -24.67 -26.29
N ALA A 183 20.55 -23.57 -26.75
CA ALA A 183 21.55 -22.83 -25.99
C ALA A 183 20.97 -22.18 -24.72
N ILE A 184 19.74 -21.64 -24.75
CA ILE A 184 19.08 -21.07 -23.57
C ILE A 184 18.84 -22.16 -22.52
N ILE A 185 18.31 -23.31 -22.93
CA ILE A 185 18.02 -24.43 -22.03
C ILE A 185 19.33 -24.98 -21.44
N LEU A 186 20.35 -25.21 -22.27
CA LEU A 186 21.67 -25.67 -21.81
C LEU A 186 22.36 -24.62 -20.91
N ASN A 187 22.17 -23.32 -21.16
CA ASN A 187 22.70 -22.27 -20.29
C ASN A 187 22.08 -22.28 -18.89
N GLN A 188 20.77 -22.49 -18.79
CA GLN A 188 20.11 -22.69 -17.50
C GLN A 188 20.58 -23.98 -16.82
N PHE A 189 20.89 -25.02 -17.61
CA PHE A 189 21.25 -26.35 -17.12
C PHE A 189 22.71 -26.51 -16.65
N ASN A 190 23.68 -25.89 -17.31
CA ASN A 190 25.10 -26.07 -16.97
C ASN A 190 25.95 -24.81 -17.17
N LYS A 191 25.32 -23.63 -17.15
CA LYS A 191 25.95 -22.33 -17.46
C LYS A 191 26.54 -22.26 -18.87
N GLY A 192 26.07 -23.13 -19.77
CA GLY A 192 26.40 -23.09 -21.20
C GLY A 192 27.79 -23.65 -21.54
N GLY A 193 28.48 -24.30 -20.59
CA GLY A 193 29.84 -24.78 -20.80
C GLY A 193 29.97 -25.79 -21.94
N SER A 194 29.13 -26.82 -21.94
CA SER A 194 29.20 -27.89 -22.96
C SER A 194 28.76 -27.42 -24.34
N VAL A 195 27.72 -26.58 -24.43
CA VAL A 195 27.26 -26.02 -25.71
C VAL A 195 28.28 -25.05 -26.30
N MET A 196 28.94 -24.24 -25.47
CA MET A 196 29.97 -23.32 -25.92
C MET A 196 31.22 -24.07 -26.39
N GLN A 197 31.69 -25.06 -25.63
CA GLN A 197 32.80 -25.91 -26.05
C GLN A 197 32.49 -26.65 -27.36
N ARG A 198 31.29 -27.22 -27.48
CA ARG A 198 30.89 -27.96 -28.68
C ARG A 198 30.73 -27.06 -29.90
N TYR A 199 30.19 -25.85 -29.72
CA TYR A 199 30.11 -24.84 -30.77
C TYR A 199 31.50 -24.40 -31.24
N ILE A 200 32.44 -24.15 -30.32
CA ILE A 200 33.83 -23.80 -30.66
C ILE A 200 34.50 -24.96 -31.41
N ALA A 201 34.37 -26.19 -30.89
CA ALA A 201 34.95 -27.39 -31.50
C ALA A 201 34.34 -27.74 -32.88
N SER A 202 33.12 -27.27 -33.18
CA SER A 202 32.50 -27.44 -34.49
C SER A 202 33.12 -26.56 -35.59
N ARG A 203 33.93 -25.57 -35.23
CA ARG A 203 34.52 -24.61 -36.17
C ARG A 203 35.94 -25.03 -36.55
N PRO A 204 36.22 -25.29 -37.83
CA PRO A 204 37.54 -25.71 -38.29
C PRO A 204 38.67 -24.75 -37.87
N MET A 205 38.35 -23.45 -37.78
CA MET A 205 39.27 -22.38 -37.40
C MET A 205 39.85 -22.48 -35.97
N PHE A 206 39.28 -23.31 -35.09
CA PHE A 206 39.76 -23.50 -33.72
C PHE A 206 40.36 -24.89 -33.45
N MET A 207 40.22 -25.84 -34.39
CA MET A 207 40.55 -27.26 -34.15
C MET A 207 41.58 -27.80 -35.13
N ASP A 208 41.62 -27.27 -36.36
CA ASP A 208 42.51 -27.78 -37.37
C ASP A 208 43.88 -27.08 -37.26
N LEU A 209 44.85 -27.80 -36.71
CA LEU A 209 46.24 -27.36 -36.54
C LEU A 209 46.90 -26.99 -37.87
N GLU A 210 46.46 -27.55 -39.01
CA GLU A 210 46.94 -27.10 -40.31
C GLU A 210 46.27 -25.80 -40.76
N VAL A 211 45.00 -25.56 -40.43
CA VAL A 211 44.32 -24.28 -40.75
C VAL A 211 44.86 -23.18 -39.83
N MET A 212 44.94 -23.43 -38.53
CA MET A 212 45.55 -22.53 -37.54
C MET A 212 47.04 -22.33 -37.79
N SER A 213 47.83 -23.36 -38.15
CA SER A 213 49.27 -23.18 -38.42
C SER A 213 49.56 -22.67 -39.82
N LYS A 214 48.73 -22.90 -40.84
CA LYS A 214 48.85 -22.19 -42.13
C LYS A 214 48.57 -20.70 -41.96
N ASP A 215 47.54 -20.33 -41.20
CA ASP A 215 47.28 -18.93 -40.87
C ASP A 215 48.36 -18.38 -39.94
N ALA A 216 48.75 -19.08 -38.87
CA ALA A 216 49.77 -18.61 -37.92
C ALA A 216 51.21 -18.66 -38.46
N HIS A 217 51.61 -19.53 -39.39
CA HIS A 217 52.92 -19.45 -40.06
C HIS A 217 52.93 -18.40 -41.17
N ALA A 218 51.81 -18.19 -41.88
CA ALA A 218 51.69 -17.09 -42.84
C ALA A 218 51.74 -15.72 -42.15
N ILE A 219 51.31 -15.66 -40.89
CA ILE A 219 51.19 -14.44 -40.09
C ILE A 219 52.38 -14.25 -39.11
N LEU A 220 52.76 -15.22 -38.29
CA LEU A 220 53.81 -15.01 -37.27
C LEU A 220 55.23 -15.28 -37.75
N GLY A 221 55.41 -15.84 -38.96
CA GLY A 221 56.72 -16.18 -39.54
C GLY A 221 57.44 -15.02 -40.24
N THR A 222 56.75 -13.89 -40.48
CA THR A 222 57.25 -12.69 -41.16
C THR A 222 56.82 -11.44 -40.38
N GLU A 223 57.65 -10.39 -40.35
CA GLU A 223 57.25 -9.09 -39.76
C GLU A 223 55.95 -8.54 -40.39
N GLU A 224 55.71 -8.88 -41.66
CA GLU A 224 54.50 -8.55 -42.43
C GLU A 224 53.23 -9.22 -41.91
N GLY A 225 53.35 -10.40 -41.30
CA GLY A 225 52.18 -11.11 -40.82
C GLY A 225 51.80 -10.75 -39.37
N ILE A 226 52.76 -10.41 -38.51
CA ILE A 226 52.44 -9.79 -37.20
C ILE A 226 51.70 -8.47 -37.45
N ALA A 227 52.13 -7.70 -38.45
CA ALA A 227 51.41 -6.53 -38.94
C ALA A 227 50.01 -6.88 -39.47
N GLN A 228 49.79 -8.03 -40.13
CA GLN A 228 48.45 -8.50 -40.53
C GLN A 228 47.53 -8.84 -39.37
N VAL A 229 48.03 -9.40 -38.25
CA VAL A 229 47.20 -9.64 -37.05
C VAL A 229 46.87 -8.35 -36.33
N ASP A 230 47.82 -7.42 -36.21
CA ASP A 230 47.53 -6.08 -35.70
C ASP A 230 46.55 -5.36 -36.63
N ASP A 231 46.68 -5.48 -37.95
CA ASP A 231 45.72 -4.95 -38.93
C ASP A 231 44.35 -5.61 -38.81
N LEU A 232 44.28 -6.92 -38.53
CA LEU A 232 43.01 -7.63 -38.32
C LEU A 232 42.36 -7.21 -36.99
N MET A 233 43.13 -7.06 -35.93
CA MET A 233 42.64 -6.57 -34.63
C MET A 233 42.19 -5.11 -34.72
N ASN A 234 42.93 -4.28 -35.46
CA ASN A 234 42.56 -2.91 -35.80
C ASN A 234 41.31 -2.87 -36.68
N SER A 235 41.18 -3.79 -37.63
CA SER A 235 39.99 -3.93 -38.49
C SER A 235 38.78 -4.38 -37.68
N LEU A 236 38.95 -5.34 -36.77
CA LEU A 236 37.89 -5.78 -35.87
C LEU A 236 37.48 -4.66 -34.91
N ALA A 237 38.44 -3.94 -34.34
CA ALA A 237 38.17 -2.75 -33.53
C ALA A 237 37.46 -1.66 -34.35
N SER A 238 37.82 -1.48 -35.63
CA SER A 238 37.11 -0.59 -36.56
C SER A 238 35.67 -1.04 -36.77
N VAL A 239 35.43 -2.33 -37.03
CA VAL A 239 34.08 -2.89 -37.20
C VAL A 239 33.25 -2.73 -35.92
N TYR A 240 33.83 -3.00 -34.74
CA TYR A 240 33.14 -2.73 -33.47
C TYR A 240 32.84 -1.24 -33.27
N LYS A 241 33.75 -0.36 -33.68
CA LYS A 241 33.55 1.09 -33.61
C LYS A 241 32.47 1.55 -34.59
N GLU A 242 32.41 0.96 -35.79
CA GLU A 242 31.36 1.21 -36.79
C GLU A 242 29.99 0.71 -36.29
N ILE A 243 29.94 -0.49 -35.69
CA ILE A 243 28.73 -1.02 -35.06
C ILE A 243 28.29 -0.10 -33.92
N ALA A 244 29.21 0.28 -33.03
CA ALA A 244 28.91 1.19 -31.93
C ALA A 244 28.41 2.55 -32.42
N ALA A 245 29.05 3.12 -33.45
CA ALA A 245 28.63 4.38 -34.06
C ALA A 245 27.26 4.25 -34.78
N CYS A 246 26.99 3.11 -35.40
CA CYS A 246 25.69 2.82 -36.00
C CYS A 246 24.59 2.72 -34.94
N VAL A 247 24.84 2.00 -33.83
CA VAL A 247 23.92 1.93 -32.69
C VAL A 247 23.72 3.32 -32.08
N GLU A 248 24.78 4.08 -31.83
CA GLU A 248 24.69 5.46 -31.35
C GLU A 248 23.87 6.32 -32.31
N SER A 249 24.06 6.21 -33.62
CA SER A 249 23.27 6.94 -34.62
C SER A 249 21.80 6.53 -34.63
N LEU A 250 21.48 5.25 -34.41
CA LEU A 250 20.10 4.75 -34.37
C LEU A 250 19.35 5.25 -33.13
N PHE A 251 20.04 5.35 -31.99
CA PHE A 251 19.47 5.78 -30.72
C PHE A 251 19.65 7.27 -30.42
N LYS A 252 20.40 8.00 -31.24
CA LYS A 252 20.73 9.41 -31.02
C LYS A 252 19.49 10.28 -30.75
N SER A 253 18.47 10.18 -31.60
CA SER A 253 17.23 10.95 -31.41
C SER A 253 16.52 10.59 -30.11
N TYR A 254 16.56 9.32 -29.70
CA TYR A 254 15.96 8.88 -28.44
C TYR A 254 16.74 9.34 -27.21
N LEU A 255 18.05 9.47 -27.32
CA LEU A 255 18.92 9.97 -26.24
C LEU A 255 18.83 11.49 -26.09
N GLU A 256 18.68 12.22 -27.20
CA GLU A 256 18.44 13.68 -27.20
C GLU A 256 17.14 14.04 -26.48
N ASP A 257 16.07 13.28 -26.72
CA ASP A 257 14.75 13.49 -26.10
C ASP A 257 14.52 12.65 -24.83
N TYR A 258 15.56 11.97 -24.31
CA TYR A 258 15.45 11.01 -23.20
C TYR A 258 14.78 11.61 -21.96
N ALA A 259 15.19 12.82 -21.57
CA ALA A 259 14.66 13.50 -20.39
C ALA A 259 13.15 13.76 -20.50
N GLU A 260 12.65 14.05 -21.70
CA GLU A 260 11.23 14.28 -21.95
C GLU A 260 10.43 12.97 -21.85
N PHE A 261 10.95 11.88 -22.40
CA PHE A 261 10.31 10.56 -22.28
C PHE A 261 10.23 10.09 -20.84
N GLU A 262 11.33 10.20 -20.09
CA GLU A 262 11.39 9.80 -18.68
C GLU A 262 10.44 10.67 -17.84
N LEU A 263 10.45 11.99 -18.04
CA LEU A 263 9.55 12.93 -17.36
C LEU A 263 8.07 12.66 -17.69
N THR A 264 7.77 12.35 -18.94
CA THR A 264 6.41 12.00 -19.37
C THR A 264 5.93 10.73 -18.69
N SER A 265 6.78 9.70 -18.62
CA SER A 265 6.48 8.44 -17.96
C SER A 265 6.20 8.63 -16.47
N LEU A 266 7.09 9.33 -15.75
CA LEU A 266 6.94 9.62 -14.32
C LEU A 266 5.65 10.41 -14.03
N ASN A 267 5.33 11.40 -14.87
CA ASN A 267 4.10 12.16 -14.73
C ASN A 267 2.83 11.33 -14.98
N GLN A 268 2.88 10.35 -15.89
CA GLN A 268 1.77 9.44 -16.13
C GLN A 268 1.56 8.51 -14.95
N LEU A 269 2.63 7.92 -14.40
CA LEU A 269 2.57 7.07 -13.21
C LEU A 269 2.00 7.83 -12.01
N HIS A 270 2.51 9.05 -11.75
CA HIS A 270 1.99 9.92 -10.70
C HIS A 270 0.48 10.19 -10.86
N LYS A 271 0.05 10.63 -12.06
CA LYS A 271 -1.37 10.89 -12.33
C LYS A 271 -2.24 9.66 -12.12
N ALA A 272 -1.81 8.50 -12.62
CA ALA A 272 -2.54 7.24 -12.46
C ALA A 272 -2.66 6.82 -10.99
N LYS A 273 -1.59 7.00 -10.20
CA LYS A 273 -1.57 6.68 -8.78
C LYS A 273 -2.48 7.60 -7.98
N VAL A 274 -2.40 8.91 -8.18
CA VAL A 274 -3.28 9.89 -7.54
C VAL A 274 -4.75 9.62 -7.88
N GLN A 275 -5.06 9.30 -9.14
CA GLN A 275 -6.42 8.91 -9.54
C GLN A 275 -6.90 7.63 -8.85
N THR A 276 -6.05 6.60 -8.78
CA THR A 276 -6.36 5.34 -8.10
C THR A 276 -6.65 5.57 -6.62
N LEU A 277 -5.85 6.39 -5.94
CA LEU A 277 -6.06 6.77 -4.55
C LEU A 277 -7.40 7.50 -4.35
N LEU A 278 -7.70 8.46 -5.22
CA LEU A 278 -8.96 9.20 -5.19
C LEU A 278 -10.17 8.28 -5.40
N LEU A 279 -10.09 7.31 -6.33
CA LEU A 279 -11.16 6.35 -6.58
C LEU A 279 -11.33 5.38 -5.41
N SER A 280 -10.25 4.79 -4.91
CA SER A 280 -10.25 3.91 -3.74
C SER A 280 -10.88 4.60 -2.53
N TRP A 281 -10.52 5.86 -2.33
CA TRP A 281 -11.10 6.66 -1.27
C TRP A 281 -12.60 6.92 -1.47
N LYS A 282 -13.02 7.36 -2.68
CA LYS A 282 -14.44 7.59 -2.99
C LYS A 282 -15.29 6.33 -2.70
N LEU A 283 -14.78 5.15 -3.05
CA LEU A 283 -15.43 3.86 -2.78
C LEU A 283 -15.55 3.58 -1.27
N LYS A 284 -14.46 3.73 -0.51
CA LYS A 284 -14.46 3.55 0.96
C LYS A 284 -15.42 4.51 1.65
N TYR A 285 -15.43 5.77 1.21
CA TYR A 285 -16.31 6.80 1.74
C TYR A 285 -17.79 6.49 1.43
N GLN A 286 -18.10 6.09 0.20
CA GLN A 286 -19.45 5.71 -0.19
C GLN A 286 -19.97 4.52 0.63
N LYS A 287 -19.14 3.49 0.84
CA LYS A 287 -19.49 2.35 1.70
C LYS A 287 -19.77 2.78 3.15
N THR A 288 -19.00 3.74 3.66
CA THR A 288 -19.19 4.30 5.02
C THR A 288 -20.48 5.11 5.14
N LEU A 289 -20.85 5.86 4.09
CA LEU A 289 -22.12 6.58 4.02
C LEU A 289 -23.31 5.63 3.92
N GLU A 290 -23.20 4.55 3.14
CA GLU A 290 -24.24 3.53 3.04
C GLU A 290 -24.48 2.87 4.41
N LEU A 291 -23.42 2.55 5.16
CA LEU A 291 -23.50 2.04 6.54
C LEU A 291 -24.18 3.03 7.50
N LYS A 292 -23.95 4.34 7.33
CA LYS A 292 -24.55 5.41 8.15
C LYS A 292 -25.97 5.81 7.71
N SER A 293 -26.44 5.31 6.56
CA SER A 293 -27.73 5.69 5.95
C SER A 293 -28.92 4.79 6.34
N CYS A 294 -28.77 3.87 7.30
CA CYS A 294 -29.92 3.22 7.93
C CYS A 294 -30.84 4.29 8.56
N PRO A 295 -32.15 4.34 8.26
CA PRO A 295 -32.97 5.47 8.63
C PRO A 295 -33.26 5.49 10.12
N LEU A 296 -32.92 6.61 10.78
CA LEU A 296 -33.75 7.16 11.86
C LEU A 296 -35.08 7.58 11.25
N ALA A 297 -36.01 6.63 11.15
CA ALA A 297 -37.42 6.91 10.91
C ALA A 297 -38.14 6.93 12.26
N ASP A 298 -38.10 8.07 12.94
CA ASP A 298 -39.26 8.54 13.67
C ASP A 298 -39.23 10.07 13.81
N ILE A 299 -40.21 10.72 13.19
CA ILE A 299 -41.10 11.73 13.78
C ILE A 299 -42.06 12.15 12.66
N SER A 300 -43.28 11.65 12.76
CA SER A 300 -44.41 11.99 11.92
C SER A 300 -44.85 13.45 12.14
N GLN A 301 -45.10 14.14 11.03
CA GLN A 301 -45.79 15.44 11.00
C GLN A 301 -47.30 15.30 11.20
N SER A 302 -47.86 16.05 12.15
CA SER A 302 -49.11 16.84 12.01
C SER A 302 -49.50 17.45 13.37
N ARG A 303 -49.80 18.74 13.53
CA ARG A 303 -50.09 19.81 12.56
C ARG A 303 -50.07 21.18 13.27
N ARG A 304 -49.56 22.19 12.55
CA ARG A 304 -49.82 23.65 12.62
C ARG A 304 -49.47 24.40 13.92
N ASN A 305 -48.34 25.10 13.92
CA ASN A 305 -48.35 26.54 13.68
C ASN A 305 -46.95 27.08 13.40
N SER A 306 -46.91 28.03 12.47
CA SER A 306 -45.74 28.77 11.98
C SER A 306 -44.84 29.29 13.09
N ILE A 307 -43.54 28.98 13.03
CA ILE A 307 -42.36 29.82 13.35
C ILE A 307 -41.11 28.99 12.97
N LEU A 308 -40.31 29.53 12.04
CA LEU A 308 -38.92 29.21 11.67
C LEU A 308 -38.34 27.82 12.01
N HIS A 309 -38.16 26.99 10.97
CA HIS A 309 -37.32 25.79 10.98
C HIS A 309 -35.81 26.16 11.04
N PRO A 310 -34.99 25.58 11.94
CA PRO A 310 -33.52 25.65 11.86
C PRO A 310 -32.90 24.49 11.05
N PHE A 311 -33.70 23.53 10.57
CA PHE A 311 -33.22 22.41 9.77
C PHE A 311 -33.66 22.56 8.31
N SER A 312 -32.90 23.35 7.55
CA SER A 312 -32.81 23.09 6.11
C SER A 312 -31.80 21.96 5.90
N PRO A 313 -32.14 20.92 5.13
CA PRO A 313 -31.15 19.99 4.64
C PRO A 313 -30.13 20.81 3.83
N VAL A 314 -28.86 20.59 4.15
CA VAL A 314 -27.73 21.16 3.42
C VAL A 314 -27.99 21.04 1.92
N SER A 315 -27.92 22.16 1.22
CA SER A 315 -28.18 22.27 -0.22
C SER A 315 -27.33 21.28 -1.03
N PRO A 316 -27.81 20.80 -2.19
CA PRO A 316 -27.09 19.86 -3.05
C PRO A 316 -25.68 20.34 -3.42
N GLN A 317 -25.47 21.66 -3.53
CA GLN A 317 -24.17 22.27 -3.79
C GLN A 317 -23.09 21.96 -2.72
N ARG A 318 -23.44 21.74 -1.45
CA ARG A 318 -22.47 21.43 -0.37
C ARG A 318 -22.15 19.93 -0.24
N ARG A 319 -22.97 19.05 -0.80
CA ARG A 319 -22.64 17.61 -0.91
C ARG A 319 -21.44 17.37 -1.83
N ASN A 320 -21.28 18.22 -2.84
CA ASN A 320 -20.11 18.19 -3.71
C ASN A 320 -18.84 18.74 -3.05
N SER A 321 -18.96 19.61 -2.03
CA SER A 321 -17.82 20.13 -1.27
C SER A 321 -17.23 19.08 -0.31
N ALA A 322 -18.09 18.30 0.35
CA ALA A 322 -17.68 17.15 1.16
C ALA A 322 -17.18 15.94 0.32
N MET A 323 -17.51 15.89 -0.98
CA MET A 323 -17.06 14.83 -1.92
C MET A 323 -15.58 14.91 -2.29
N HIS A 324 -14.89 16.01 -1.99
CA HIS A 324 -13.48 16.22 -2.33
C HIS A 324 -12.49 16.03 -1.17
N SER A 325 -12.98 15.79 0.04
CA SER A 325 -12.14 15.86 1.24
C SER A 325 -11.97 14.49 1.90
N TYR A 326 -10.69 14.13 2.12
CA TYR A 326 -10.17 13.10 3.05
C TYR A 326 -9.55 11.80 2.52
N ALA A 327 -8.78 11.82 1.43
CA ALA A 327 -7.67 10.86 1.33
C ALA A 327 -6.54 11.31 2.30
N PRO A 328 -6.21 10.53 3.35
CA PRO A 328 -5.14 10.90 4.26
C PRO A 328 -3.77 10.85 3.55
N ILE A 329 -2.82 11.66 4.04
CA ILE A 329 -1.43 11.58 3.57
C ILE A 329 -0.87 10.22 3.97
N SER A 330 -0.46 9.43 2.98
CA SER A 330 0.17 8.12 3.19
C SER A 330 1.66 8.20 2.89
N VAL A 331 2.45 7.51 3.72
CA VAL A 331 3.90 7.36 3.49
C VAL A 331 4.16 6.43 2.31
N SER A 332 3.39 5.34 2.20
CA SER A 332 3.55 4.35 1.12
C SER A 332 3.39 4.92 -0.30
N VAL A 333 2.63 6.00 -0.44
CA VAL A 333 2.46 6.65 -1.74
C VAL A 333 3.75 7.33 -2.18
N VAL A 334 4.47 7.95 -1.25
CA VAL A 334 5.76 8.58 -1.53
C VAL A 334 6.88 7.56 -1.66
N GLU A 335 6.79 6.41 -0.97
CA GLU A 335 7.69 5.27 -1.20
C GLU A 335 7.64 4.83 -2.68
N GLU A 336 6.44 4.62 -3.23
CA GLU A 336 6.29 4.26 -4.65
C GLU A 336 6.81 5.35 -5.60
N PHE A 337 6.60 6.63 -5.28
CA PHE A 337 7.15 7.73 -6.09
C PHE A 337 8.69 7.70 -6.10
N VAL A 338 9.30 7.43 -4.95
CA VAL A 338 10.75 7.33 -4.81
C VAL A 338 11.28 6.10 -5.55
N GLU A 339 10.62 4.94 -5.46
CA GLU A 339 10.99 3.71 -6.18
C GLU A 339 11.05 3.95 -7.70
N TRP A 340 10.03 4.55 -8.31
CA TRP A 340 10.06 4.87 -9.74
C TRP A 340 11.21 5.80 -10.12
N ASN A 341 11.56 6.72 -9.22
CA ASN A 341 12.65 7.66 -9.43
C ASN A 341 14.03 7.01 -9.21
N GLU A 342 14.17 6.03 -8.33
CA GLU A 342 15.40 5.23 -8.20
C GLU A 342 15.68 4.44 -9.47
N GLU A 343 14.65 3.85 -10.07
CA GLU A 343 14.78 3.20 -11.37
C GLU A 343 15.11 4.19 -12.49
N ALA A 344 14.45 5.36 -12.51
CA ALA A 344 14.71 6.42 -13.49
C ALA A 344 16.15 6.94 -13.39
N VAL A 345 16.66 7.16 -12.18
CA VAL A 345 18.06 7.53 -11.92
C VAL A 345 19.01 6.45 -12.43
N THR A 346 18.68 5.16 -12.22
CA THR A 346 19.51 4.05 -12.68
C THR A 346 19.57 4.00 -14.22
N ARG A 347 18.42 4.14 -14.89
CA ARG A 347 18.36 4.25 -16.37
C ARG A 347 19.13 5.47 -16.87
N CYS A 348 18.96 6.62 -16.25
CA CYS A 348 19.63 7.86 -16.66
C CYS A 348 21.16 7.76 -16.55
N LYS A 349 21.69 7.16 -15.47
CA LYS A 349 23.14 6.90 -15.31
C LYS A 349 23.66 6.00 -16.43
N LEU A 350 22.92 4.94 -16.76
CA LEU A 350 23.32 3.96 -17.78
C LEU A 350 23.33 4.58 -19.19
N LEU A 351 22.26 5.30 -19.54
CA LEU A 351 22.05 5.83 -20.89
C LEU A 351 22.88 7.09 -21.18
N THR A 352 23.26 7.83 -20.13
CA THR A 352 24.06 9.07 -20.26
C THR A 352 25.54 8.82 -19.97
N LEU A 353 25.99 7.57 -19.83
CA LEU A 353 27.35 7.23 -19.38
C LEU A 353 28.46 7.77 -20.30
N LYS A 354 28.18 7.88 -21.61
CA LYS A 354 29.13 8.38 -22.63
C LYS A 354 29.00 9.87 -22.91
N GLU A 355 27.94 10.51 -22.42
CA GLU A 355 27.68 11.93 -22.65
C GLU A 355 28.52 12.81 -21.71
N PRO A 356 28.71 14.10 -22.03
CA PRO A 356 29.36 15.04 -21.12
C PRO A 356 28.66 15.07 -19.75
N PRO A 357 29.42 15.20 -18.65
CA PRO A 357 28.86 15.12 -17.30
C PRO A 357 27.81 16.21 -16.99
N GLY A 358 27.78 17.31 -17.76
CA GLY A 358 26.73 18.33 -17.68
C GLY A 358 25.35 17.87 -18.17
N ILE A 359 25.29 16.95 -19.15
CA ILE A 359 24.02 16.37 -19.64
C ILE A 359 23.43 15.45 -18.57
N LEU A 360 24.26 14.60 -17.97
CA LEU A 360 23.86 13.76 -16.84
C LEU A 360 23.33 14.62 -15.68
N ALA A 361 24.03 15.69 -15.32
CA ALA A 361 23.58 16.61 -14.26
C ALA A 361 22.22 17.25 -14.60
N THR A 362 22.02 17.66 -15.85
CA THR A 362 20.75 18.26 -16.32
C THR A 362 19.60 17.27 -16.23
N ASN A 363 19.79 16.04 -16.73
CA ASN A 363 18.77 14.99 -16.70
C ASN A 363 18.44 14.56 -15.26
N MET A 364 19.46 14.39 -14.41
CA MET A 364 19.30 14.09 -12.99
C MET A 364 18.53 15.16 -12.25
N LYS A 365 18.82 16.43 -12.54
CA LYS A 365 18.09 17.57 -11.97
C LYS A 365 16.63 17.55 -12.42
N ALA A 366 16.34 17.27 -13.70
CA ALA A 366 14.98 17.21 -14.22
C ALA A 366 14.16 16.10 -13.55
N ILE A 367 14.72 14.90 -13.43
CA ILE A 367 14.09 13.75 -12.73
C ILE A 367 13.80 14.13 -11.27
N PHE A 368 14.80 14.67 -10.56
CA PHE A 368 14.63 15.05 -9.16
C PHE A 368 13.60 16.16 -8.96
N THR A 369 13.62 17.20 -9.82
CA THR A 369 12.66 18.30 -9.74
C THR A 369 11.23 17.80 -9.95
N CYS A 370 11.04 16.85 -10.86
CA CYS A 370 9.73 16.21 -11.06
C CYS A 370 9.25 15.49 -9.79
N LEU A 371 10.10 14.70 -9.14
CA LEU A 371 9.74 14.05 -7.88
C LEU A 371 9.45 15.07 -6.77
N LEU A 372 10.28 16.10 -6.65
CA LEU A 372 10.10 17.17 -5.67
C LEU A 372 8.76 17.86 -5.84
N ASP A 373 8.39 18.23 -7.07
CA ASP A 373 7.10 18.85 -7.39
C ASP A 373 5.93 17.93 -7.02
N GLN A 374 6.02 16.64 -7.38
CA GLN A 374 4.98 15.64 -7.09
C GLN A 374 4.79 15.41 -5.58
N VAL A 375 5.88 15.23 -4.84
CA VAL A 375 5.83 15.03 -3.38
C VAL A 375 5.36 16.30 -2.68
N SER A 376 5.87 17.47 -3.08
CA SER A 376 5.47 18.76 -2.52
C SER A 376 3.97 19.01 -2.73
N GLN A 377 3.47 18.78 -3.95
CA GLN A 377 2.05 18.90 -4.26
C GLN A 377 1.22 17.93 -3.41
N TYR A 378 1.60 16.65 -3.35
CA TYR A 378 0.88 15.63 -2.61
C TYR A 378 0.78 15.96 -1.12
N VAL A 379 1.89 16.39 -0.51
CA VAL A 379 1.95 16.75 0.91
C VAL A 379 1.16 18.03 1.19
N THR A 380 1.38 19.09 0.40
CA THR A 380 0.74 20.39 0.64
C THR A 380 -0.77 20.30 0.45
N GLU A 381 -1.24 19.67 -0.63
CA GLU A 381 -2.68 19.45 -0.82
C GLU A 381 -3.27 18.52 0.24
N GLY A 382 -2.50 17.53 0.70
CA GLY A 382 -2.91 16.63 1.79
C GLY A 382 -3.10 17.37 3.11
N LEU A 383 -2.19 18.28 3.46
CA LEU A 383 -2.27 19.11 4.66
C LEU A 383 -3.42 20.11 4.55
N GLU A 384 -3.60 20.76 3.40
CA GLU A 384 -4.74 21.67 3.18
C GLU A 384 -6.08 20.95 3.32
N ARG A 385 -6.20 19.71 2.79
CA ARG A 385 -7.38 18.86 3.03
C ARG A 385 -7.61 18.59 4.51
N ALA A 386 -6.55 18.27 5.27
CA ALA A 386 -6.66 18.01 6.70
C ALA A 386 -7.04 19.28 7.51
N ILE A 387 -6.54 20.45 7.11
CA ILE A 387 -6.91 21.75 7.68
C ILE A 387 -8.39 22.05 7.45
N GLU A 388 -8.91 21.76 6.25
CA GLU A 388 -10.32 21.95 5.96
C GLU A 388 -11.21 21.03 6.84
N ALA A 389 -10.76 19.82 7.16
CA ALA A 389 -11.41 18.93 8.15
C ALA A 389 -11.58 19.59 9.51
N LEU A 390 -10.51 20.23 9.98
CA LEU A 390 -10.51 20.90 11.27
C LEU A 390 -11.52 22.05 11.27
N LYS A 391 -11.53 22.86 10.20
CA LYS A 391 -12.48 23.97 10.06
C LYS A 391 -13.92 23.49 9.99
N GLU A 392 -14.20 22.42 9.23
CA GLU A 392 -15.53 21.83 9.13
C GLU A 392 -16.01 21.28 10.49
N ALA A 393 -15.14 20.61 11.24
CA ALA A 393 -15.46 20.09 12.56
C ALA A 393 -15.69 21.23 13.59
N ALA A 394 -14.87 22.28 13.56
CA ALA A 394 -15.05 23.46 14.39
C ALA A 394 -16.39 24.16 14.10
N ALA A 395 -16.73 24.36 12.82
CA ALA A 395 -18.00 24.96 12.42
C ALA A 395 -19.23 24.11 12.81
N LEU A 396 -19.11 22.78 12.81
CA LEU A 396 -20.16 21.88 13.30
C LEU A 396 -20.38 22.06 14.81
N ARG A 397 -19.31 22.16 15.60
CA ARG A 397 -19.38 22.41 17.04
C ARG A 397 -20.09 23.73 17.35
N GLU A 398 -19.74 24.83 16.68
CA GLU A 398 -20.38 26.14 16.88
C GLU A 398 -21.90 26.08 16.64
N ARG A 399 -22.35 25.34 15.61
CA ARG A 399 -23.77 25.24 15.23
C ARG A 399 -24.63 24.55 16.30
N PHE A 400 -24.12 23.51 16.94
CA PHE A 400 -24.91 22.77 17.94
C PHE A 400 -24.97 23.45 19.31
N MET A 401 -24.15 24.47 19.53
CA MET A 401 -24.09 25.15 20.83
C MET A 401 -24.94 26.42 20.92
N PHE A 402 -25.14 27.15 19.82
CA PHE A 402 -26.03 28.33 19.79
C PHE A 402 -27.52 28.01 19.99
N ASN A 403 -27.97 26.80 19.63
CA ASN A 403 -29.40 26.45 19.68
C ASN A 403 -29.89 25.94 21.06
N SER A 404 -28.99 25.77 22.05
CA SER A 404 -29.29 25.09 23.33
C SER A 404 -30.26 25.86 24.24
N ASN A 405 -30.59 27.12 23.90
CA ASN A 405 -31.46 28.00 24.67
C ASN A 405 -32.97 27.83 24.42
N THR A 406 -33.42 26.80 23.69
CA THR A 406 -34.86 26.61 23.40
C THR A 406 -35.38 25.22 23.81
N ASN A 407 -36.37 25.21 24.72
CA ASN A 407 -37.21 24.08 25.18
C ASN A 407 -36.54 22.77 25.70
N ARG A 408 -36.87 22.38 26.94
CA ARG A 408 -36.36 21.18 27.66
C ARG A 408 -36.37 19.83 26.89
N LYS A 409 -37.24 19.66 25.87
CA LYS A 409 -37.28 18.43 25.03
C LYS A 409 -36.31 18.45 23.85
N VAL A 410 -35.84 19.62 23.43
CA VAL A 410 -34.81 19.79 22.39
C VAL A 410 -33.41 19.62 23.01
N VAL A 411 -33.28 19.82 24.33
CA VAL A 411 -32.02 19.74 25.09
C VAL A 411 -31.33 18.38 25.01
N SER A 412 -32.05 17.24 25.05
CA SER A 412 -31.40 15.91 25.01
C SER A 412 -30.86 15.55 23.64
N ALA A 413 -31.64 15.78 22.56
CA ALA A 413 -31.18 15.56 21.20
C ALA A 413 -30.04 16.51 20.81
N MET A 414 -30.07 17.74 21.34
CA MET A 414 -28.99 18.69 21.19
C MET A 414 -27.73 18.32 21.97
N ALA A 415 -27.87 17.73 23.17
CA ALA A 415 -26.72 17.22 23.93
C ALA A 415 -26.03 16.08 23.18
N VAL A 416 -26.80 15.13 22.61
CA VAL A 416 -26.25 14.05 21.77
C VAL A 416 -25.56 14.60 20.52
N ALA A 417 -26.15 15.61 19.86
CA ALA A 417 -25.55 16.22 18.68
C ALA A 417 -24.29 17.04 19.02
N ALA A 418 -24.25 17.70 20.17
CA ALA A 418 -23.08 18.40 20.67
C ALA A 418 -21.94 17.44 21.03
N GLU A 419 -22.25 16.30 21.67
CA GLU A 419 -21.27 15.26 21.96
C GLU A 419 -20.70 14.62 20.68
N ALA A 420 -21.56 14.35 19.69
CA ALA A 420 -21.12 13.86 18.39
C ALA A 420 -20.23 14.88 17.64
N ALA A 421 -20.53 16.18 17.73
CA ALA A 421 -19.69 17.24 17.19
C ALA A 421 -18.36 17.38 17.97
N SER A 422 -18.37 17.12 19.29
CA SER A 422 -17.15 17.02 20.09
C SER A 422 -16.26 15.87 19.61
N SER A 423 -16.80 14.65 19.56
CA SER A 423 -16.08 13.47 19.09
C SER A 423 -15.54 13.64 17.66
N ALA A 424 -16.31 14.26 16.76
CA ALA A 424 -15.85 14.57 15.40
C ALA A 424 -14.65 15.53 15.40
N GLY A 425 -14.63 16.54 16.27
CA GLY A 425 -13.50 17.47 16.39
C GLY A 425 -12.22 16.80 16.90
N GLU A 426 -12.33 15.93 17.92
CA GLU A 426 -11.19 15.15 18.43
C GLU A 426 -10.62 14.22 17.35
N SER A 427 -11.50 13.55 16.60
CA SER A 427 -11.11 12.67 15.49
C SER A 427 -10.41 13.43 14.36
N SER A 428 -10.95 14.59 13.96
CA SER A 428 -10.34 15.47 12.96
C SER A 428 -8.96 15.98 13.40
N PHE A 429 -8.80 16.35 14.68
CA PHE A 429 -7.52 16.78 15.24
C PHE A 429 -6.48 15.65 15.24
N ARG A 430 -6.87 14.44 15.67
CA ARG A 430 -5.99 13.26 15.61
C ARG A 430 -5.56 12.94 14.17
N ALA A 431 -6.50 13.00 13.22
CA ALA A 431 -6.21 12.79 11.80
C ALA A 431 -5.26 13.86 11.23
N PHE A 432 -5.43 15.13 11.64
CA PHE A 432 -4.53 16.21 11.26
C PHE A 432 -3.11 16.01 11.81
N MET A 433 -2.96 15.62 13.08
CA MET A 433 -1.65 15.32 13.67
C MET A 433 -0.95 14.16 12.96
N ALA A 434 -1.71 13.11 12.61
CA ALA A 434 -1.18 12.01 11.80
C ALA A 434 -0.74 12.49 10.40
N ALA A 435 -1.48 13.40 9.78
CA ALA A 435 -1.11 14.00 8.50
C ALA A 435 0.20 14.81 8.58
N ILE A 436 0.43 15.57 9.66
CA ILE A 436 1.71 16.27 9.90
C ILE A 436 2.87 15.27 10.02
N GLN A 437 2.67 14.17 10.75
CA GLN A 437 3.70 13.15 10.90
C GLN A 437 4.04 12.48 9.56
N SER A 438 3.02 12.13 8.77
CA SER A 438 3.22 11.58 7.41
C SER A 438 3.91 12.59 6.50
N ALA A 439 3.52 13.86 6.53
CA ALA A 439 4.15 14.93 5.74
C ALA A 439 5.65 15.07 6.07
N THR A 440 6.00 15.07 7.35
CA THR A 440 7.39 15.15 7.82
C THR A 440 8.21 13.95 7.34
N THR A 441 7.63 12.75 7.46
CA THR A 441 8.26 11.50 7.00
C THR A 441 8.51 11.52 5.50
N ASN A 442 7.53 11.99 4.72
CA ASN A 442 7.61 12.10 3.26
C ASN A 442 8.68 13.09 2.82
N MET A 443 8.75 14.27 3.44
CA MET A 443 9.80 15.26 3.14
C MET A 443 11.21 14.74 3.49
N THR A 444 11.33 14.02 4.61
CA THR A 444 12.60 13.39 5.01
C THR A 444 13.02 12.30 4.01
N MET A 445 12.07 11.53 3.49
CA MET A 445 12.32 10.52 2.46
C MET A 445 12.85 11.13 1.17
N LEU A 446 12.22 12.23 0.72
CA LEU A 446 12.66 12.99 -0.44
C LEU A 446 14.09 13.53 -0.29
N GLN A 447 14.41 14.12 0.88
CA GLN A 447 15.74 14.63 1.18
C GLN A 447 16.79 13.50 1.20
N ARG A 448 16.43 12.33 1.74
CA ARG A 448 17.30 11.14 1.74
C ARG A 448 17.58 10.66 0.32
N PHE A 449 16.55 10.57 -0.52
CA PHE A 449 16.69 10.18 -1.93
C PHE A 449 17.63 11.14 -2.68
N PHE A 450 17.45 12.45 -2.51
CA PHE A 450 18.33 13.45 -3.13
C PHE A 450 19.80 13.21 -2.76
N ASN A 451 20.06 13.10 -1.45
CA ASN A 451 21.41 12.94 -0.93
C ASN A 451 22.06 11.63 -1.41
N ALA A 452 21.32 10.53 -1.43
CA ALA A 452 21.84 9.21 -1.78
C ALA A 452 22.04 9.02 -3.30
N SER A 453 21.10 9.50 -4.12
CA SER A 453 20.99 9.06 -5.52
C SER A 453 21.34 10.15 -6.54
N VAL A 454 21.14 11.42 -6.20
CA VAL A 454 21.19 12.56 -7.15
C VAL A 454 22.35 13.51 -6.86
N SER A 455 22.63 13.79 -5.60
CA SER A 455 23.52 14.89 -5.14
C SER A 455 24.88 14.93 -5.84
N GLN A 456 25.55 13.78 -5.97
CA GLN A 456 26.88 13.64 -6.56
C GLN A 456 26.89 13.92 -8.06
N SER A 457 25.83 13.52 -8.77
CA SER A 457 25.70 13.72 -10.22
C SER A 457 25.56 15.19 -10.61
N LEU A 458 25.12 16.05 -9.67
CA LEU A 458 24.93 17.47 -9.91
C LEU A 458 26.20 18.31 -9.74
N LEU A 459 27.28 17.74 -9.19
CA LEU A 459 28.54 18.47 -8.94
C LEU A 459 29.22 18.96 -10.23
N ALA A 460 28.94 18.32 -11.36
CA ALA A 460 29.47 18.70 -12.66
C ALA A 460 28.82 19.95 -13.26
N GLN A 461 27.69 20.41 -12.71
CA GLN A 461 26.95 21.58 -13.17
C GLN A 461 26.93 22.64 -12.08
N GLU A 462 27.54 23.80 -12.37
CA GLU A 462 27.65 24.89 -11.42
C GLU A 462 26.27 25.38 -10.96
N GLY A 463 26.09 25.51 -9.64
CA GLY A 463 24.83 25.96 -9.02
C GLY A 463 23.67 24.95 -9.04
N ALA A 464 23.78 23.81 -9.73
CA ALA A 464 22.68 22.84 -9.82
C ALA A 464 22.34 22.19 -8.47
N HIS A 465 23.38 21.78 -7.72
CA HIS A 465 23.21 21.21 -6.38
C HIS A 465 22.55 22.20 -5.42
N ALA A 466 23.06 23.44 -5.36
CA ALA A 466 22.52 24.50 -4.50
C ALA A 466 21.05 24.81 -4.83
N ALA A 467 20.72 24.95 -6.12
CA ALA A 467 19.34 25.19 -6.54
C ALA A 467 18.38 24.08 -6.11
N CYS A 468 18.80 22.81 -6.15
CA CYS A 468 17.99 21.69 -5.65
C CYS A 468 17.86 21.73 -4.11
N CYS A 469 18.92 22.05 -3.38
CA CYS A 469 18.85 22.21 -1.93
C CYS A 469 17.89 23.34 -1.52
N ASP A 470 17.94 24.48 -2.20
CA ASP A 470 17.03 25.60 -1.97
C ASP A 470 15.58 25.22 -2.28
N ALA A 471 15.35 24.46 -3.36
CA ALA A 471 14.03 23.97 -3.71
C ALA A 471 13.47 22.97 -2.69
N ILE A 472 14.31 22.05 -2.16
CA ILE A 472 13.94 21.16 -1.05
C ILE A 472 13.57 21.97 0.19
N ALA A 473 14.40 22.95 0.56
CA ALA A 473 14.15 23.80 1.72
C ALA A 473 12.84 24.59 1.58
N SER A 474 12.55 25.11 0.39
CA SER A 474 11.27 25.77 0.09
C SER A 474 10.08 24.81 0.26
N ALA A 475 10.15 23.59 -0.28
CA ALA A 475 9.07 22.62 -0.16
C ALA A 475 8.83 22.17 1.30
N ILE A 476 9.91 22.02 2.09
CA ILE A 476 9.80 21.76 3.53
C ILE A 476 9.12 22.94 4.23
N ALA A 477 9.57 24.17 3.96
CA ALA A 477 8.99 25.37 4.55
C ALA A 477 7.49 25.53 4.19
N ASP A 478 7.08 25.19 2.98
CA ASP A 478 5.67 25.24 2.57
C ASP A 478 4.81 24.24 3.37
N ALA A 479 5.31 23.02 3.57
CA ALA A 479 4.63 22.01 4.39
C ALA A 479 4.60 22.42 5.88
N GLU A 480 5.68 22.97 6.42
CA GLU A 480 5.75 23.50 7.78
C GLU A 480 4.77 24.66 7.99
N ASN A 481 4.72 25.60 7.04
CA ASN A 481 3.78 26.71 7.08
C ASN A 481 2.32 26.24 7.04
N ALA A 482 2.00 25.21 6.24
CA ALA A 482 0.66 24.60 6.24
C ALA A 482 0.35 23.95 7.60
N ALA A 483 1.28 23.17 8.17
CA ALA A 483 1.11 22.56 9.48
C ALA A 483 0.90 23.62 10.59
N LEU A 484 1.70 24.68 10.60
CA LEU A 484 1.57 25.80 11.54
C LEU A 484 0.21 26.49 11.43
N ARG A 485 -0.30 26.74 10.22
CA ARG A 485 -1.64 27.30 10.02
C ARG A 485 -2.73 26.42 10.63
N GLY A 486 -2.66 25.10 10.43
CA GLY A 486 -3.64 24.17 11.00
C GLY A 486 -3.55 24.05 12.52
N LEU A 487 -2.34 24.05 13.08
CA LEU A 487 -2.12 24.06 14.54
C LEU A 487 -2.64 25.34 15.18
N GLN A 488 -2.36 26.51 14.58
CA GLN A 488 -2.86 27.78 15.07
C GLN A 488 -4.39 27.84 15.05
N GLY A 489 -5.02 27.40 13.96
CA GLY A 489 -6.49 27.33 13.89
C GLY A 489 -7.09 26.35 14.91
N SER A 490 -6.40 25.25 15.21
CA SER A 490 -6.83 24.30 16.24
C SER A 490 -6.74 24.93 17.64
N LEU A 491 -5.64 25.64 17.93
CA LEU A 491 -5.46 26.37 19.18
C LEU A 491 -6.52 27.45 19.37
N ASP A 492 -6.78 28.26 18.33
CA ASP A 492 -7.83 29.29 18.36
C ASP A 492 -9.21 28.69 18.65
N THR A 493 -9.49 27.50 18.07
CA THR A 493 -10.74 26.76 18.34
C THR A 493 -10.85 26.32 19.80
N VAL A 494 -9.77 25.78 20.38
CA VAL A 494 -9.73 25.36 21.80
C VAL A 494 -9.86 26.56 22.73
N LEU A 495 -9.14 27.65 22.46
CA LEU A 495 -9.20 28.87 23.27
C LEU A 495 -10.60 29.50 23.24
N ALA A 496 -11.21 29.61 22.06
CA ALA A 496 -12.58 30.09 21.93
C ALA A 496 -13.57 29.23 22.73
N GLU A 497 -13.35 27.92 22.80
CA GLU A 497 -14.19 27.02 23.56
C GLU A 497 -14.03 27.20 25.08
N VAL A 498 -12.79 27.31 25.55
CA VAL A 498 -12.50 27.58 26.97
C VAL A 498 -13.05 28.94 27.40
N GLU A 499 -12.83 30.00 26.62
CA GLU A 499 -13.37 31.34 26.89
C GLU A 499 -14.90 31.31 27.00
N ARG A 500 -15.55 30.60 26.09
CA ARG A 500 -17.01 30.45 26.06
C ARG A 500 -17.52 29.65 27.26
N LEU A 501 -16.87 28.54 27.63
CA LEU A 501 -17.22 27.75 28.82
C LEU A 501 -17.11 28.60 30.09
N LEU A 502 -16.00 29.33 30.24
CA LEU A 502 -15.80 30.23 31.37
C LEU A 502 -16.85 31.34 31.39
N ALA A 503 -17.15 31.98 30.26
CA ALA A 503 -18.17 33.03 30.17
C ALA A 503 -19.59 32.55 30.53
N ALA A 504 -19.91 31.28 30.23
CA ALA A 504 -21.23 30.71 30.51
C ALA A 504 -21.40 30.23 31.96
N GLU A 505 -20.33 29.68 32.56
CA GLU A 505 -20.44 28.94 33.83
C GLU A 505 -19.80 29.65 35.02
N GLN A 506 -18.82 30.52 34.79
CA GLN A 506 -18.18 31.29 35.86
C GLN A 506 -19.03 32.50 36.22
N LYS A 507 -19.59 32.53 37.42
CA LYS A 507 -20.47 33.61 37.90
C LYS A 507 -19.69 34.67 38.67
N ALA A 508 -20.21 35.89 38.70
CA ALA A 508 -19.64 36.98 39.50
C ALA A 508 -19.58 36.68 41.01
N THR A 509 -20.44 35.78 41.49
CA THR A 509 -20.44 35.29 42.88
C THR A 509 -19.24 34.42 43.21
N ASP A 510 -18.68 33.75 42.22
CA ASP A 510 -17.60 32.78 42.39
C ASP A 510 -16.25 33.47 42.67
N TYR A 511 -16.16 34.78 42.42
CA TYR A 511 -15.01 35.63 42.74
C TYR A 511 -15.11 36.27 44.14
N LYS A 512 -16.19 36.04 44.88
CA LYS A 512 -16.39 36.60 46.23
C LYS A 512 -16.24 35.49 47.27
N LEU A 513 -15.23 35.60 48.13
CA LEU A 513 -15.12 34.77 49.33
C LEU A 513 -16.25 35.17 50.29
N LEU A 514 -17.22 34.29 50.47
CA LEU A 514 -18.36 34.50 51.38
C LEU A 514 -17.98 34.32 52.87
N ASP A 515 -16.83 33.69 53.14
CA ASP A 515 -16.36 33.37 54.49
C ASP A 515 -14.82 33.43 54.52
N GLU A 516 -14.22 34.28 55.36
CA GLU A 516 -12.77 34.46 55.48
C GLU A 516 -12.05 33.21 56.03
N SER A 517 -12.82 32.22 56.52
CA SER A 517 -12.31 30.99 57.14
C SER A 517 -12.12 29.81 56.17
N LEU A 518 -12.60 29.89 54.92
CA LEU A 518 -12.50 28.81 53.94
C LEU A 518 -11.31 28.98 52.98
N THR A 519 -10.60 27.87 52.75
CA THR A 519 -9.60 27.77 51.68
C THR A 519 -10.30 27.83 50.31
N PRO A 520 -9.84 28.65 49.36
CA PRO A 520 -10.47 28.75 48.04
C PRO A 520 -10.32 27.43 47.26
N GLU A 521 -11.45 26.87 46.81
CA GLU A 521 -11.48 25.69 45.93
C GLU A 521 -11.66 26.09 44.44
N PRO A 522 -11.18 25.26 43.49
CA PRO A 522 -11.41 25.49 42.07
C PRO A 522 -12.90 25.48 41.74
N THR A 523 -13.35 26.41 40.88
CA THR A 523 -14.76 26.44 40.44
C THR A 523 -15.06 25.29 39.49
N THR A 524 -16.33 24.90 39.39
CA THR A 524 -16.78 23.90 38.41
C THR A 524 -16.46 24.32 36.96
N ALA A 525 -16.51 25.63 36.67
CA ALA A 525 -16.12 26.17 35.38
C ALA A 525 -14.61 25.98 35.11
N CYS A 526 -13.76 26.15 36.14
CA CYS A 526 -12.32 25.87 36.05
C CYS A 526 -12.06 24.39 35.77
N SER A 527 -12.71 23.47 36.50
CA SER A 527 -12.54 22.03 36.28
C SER A 527 -12.97 21.61 34.88
N ARG A 528 -14.10 22.14 34.39
CA ARG A 528 -14.59 21.83 33.03
C ARG A 528 -13.75 22.46 31.92
N GLY A 529 -13.19 23.65 32.15
CA GLY A 529 -12.22 24.26 31.24
C GLY A 529 -10.94 23.40 31.14
N MET A 530 -10.46 22.88 32.27
CA MET A 530 -9.33 21.95 32.30
C MET A 530 -9.65 20.63 31.58
N ASP A 531 -10.84 20.07 31.78
CA ASP A 531 -11.28 18.87 31.08
C ASP A 531 -11.38 19.08 29.56
N CYS A 532 -11.72 20.29 29.10
CA CYS A 532 -11.75 20.64 27.68
C CYS A 532 -10.34 20.75 27.07
N ILE A 533 -9.35 21.20 27.84
CA ILE A 533 -7.95 21.31 27.40
C ILE A 533 -7.27 19.93 27.39
N ASN A 534 -7.66 19.05 28.31
CA ASN A 534 -7.09 17.70 28.43
C ASN A 534 -7.58 16.72 27.35
N ARG A 535 -8.69 17.03 26.68
CA ARG A 535 -9.23 16.28 25.53
C ARG A 535 -8.66 16.84 24.24
#